data_AF-A0A530BJ08-F1
#
_entry.id   AF-A0A530BJ08-F1
#
_cell.length_a   1.000
_cell.length_b   1.000
_cell.length_c   1.000
_cell.angle_alpha   90.00
_cell.angle_beta   90.00
_cell.angle_gamma   90.00
#
_symmetry.space_group_name_H-M   'P 1'
#
loop_
_entity.id
_entity.type
_entity.pdbx_description
1 polymer ?
#
loop_
_entity_poly.entity_id
_entity_poly.type
_entity_poly.pdbx_seq_one_letter_code
_entity_poly.pdbx_strand_id
1 'polypeptide(L)' 'GAPTVSRRLVLTEAMTMNAASGETVRRLTRQERPGARMYHCHILEHQQLGMMGIVDVKA' A
#
# COMPACT_ATOMS: atom_id res chain seq x y z
N GLY A 1 21.22 -5.04 -12.87
CA GLY A 1 20.32 -6.11 -13.31
C GLY A 1 19.37 -6.45 -12.19
N ALA A 2 18.07 -6.28 -12.45
CA ALA A 2 16.90 -6.94 -11.87
C ALA A 2 15.68 -6.32 -12.60
N PRO A 3 14.64 -7.09 -12.96
CA PRO A 3 13.61 -6.64 -13.89
C PRO A 3 12.70 -5.62 -13.20
N THR A 4 12.53 -4.45 -13.81
CA THR A 4 11.47 -3.51 -13.45
C THR A 4 10.14 -4.12 -13.90
N VAL A 5 9.61 -5.08 -13.14
CA VAL A 5 8.25 -5.60 -13.35
C VAL A 5 7.29 -4.54 -12.79
N SER A 6 7.08 -3.47 -13.55
CA SER A 6 6.06 -2.48 -13.27
C SER A 6 4.70 -3.09 -13.61
N ARG A 7 4.16 -3.92 -12.73
CA ARG A 7 2.78 -4.40 -12.86
C ARG A 7 1.84 -3.24 -12.51
N ARG A 8 1.31 -2.56 -13.53
CA ARG A 8 0.26 -1.54 -13.34
C ARG A 8 -1.06 -2.26 -13.04
N LEU A 9 -1.21 -2.79 -11.83
CA LEU A 9 -2.47 -3.36 -11.36
C LEU A 9 -3.37 -2.24 -10.86
N VAL A 10 -4.27 -1.78 -11.73
CA VAL A 10 -5.36 -0.88 -11.32
C VAL A 10 -6.50 -1.75 -10.80
N LEU A 11 -6.35 -2.24 -9.56
CA LEU A 11 -7.44 -2.89 -8.85
C LEU A 11 -8.16 -1.82 -8.03
N THR A 12 -9.38 -1.48 -8.42
CA THR A 12 -10.21 -0.47 -7.73
C THR A 12 -10.79 -0.99 -6.42
N GLU A 13 -10.87 -2.31 -6.24
CA GLU A 13 -11.57 -2.94 -5.11
C GLU A 13 -10.63 -3.66 -4.12
N ALA A 14 -9.41 -4.03 -4.54
CA ALA A 14 -8.49 -4.77 -3.68
C ALA A 14 -7.95 -3.87 -2.57
N MET A 15 -8.13 -4.29 -1.30
CA MET A 15 -7.64 -3.57 -0.12
C MET A 15 -6.16 -3.82 0.18
N THR A 16 -5.65 -5.00 -0.17
CA THR A 16 -4.29 -5.46 0.14
C THR A 16 -3.64 -5.99 -1.14
N MET A 17 -2.35 -5.75 -1.31
CA MET A 17 -1.56 -6.33 -2.39
C MET A 17 -0.24 -6.84 -1.82
N ASN A 18 0.24 -7.95 -2.38
CA ASN A 18 1.59 -8.42 -2.11
C ASN A 18 2.58 -7.59 -2.94
N ALA A 19 3.73 -7.29 -2.35
CA ALA A 19 4.91 -6.82 -3.06
C ALA A 19 6.03 -7.81 -2.75
N ALA A 20 6.52 -8.51 -3.77
CA ALA A 20 7.64 -9.43 -3.61
C ALA A 20 8.94 -8.67 -3.26
N SER A 21 9.94 -9.40 -2.76
CA SER A 21 11.25 -8.79 -2.46
C SER A 21 11.84 -8.12 -3.70
N GLY A 22 12.19 -6.84 -3.58
CA GLY A 22 12.71 -6.02 -4.68
C GLY A 22 11.66 -5.57 -5.72
N GLU A 23 10.39 -5.96 -5.59
CA GLU A 23 9.31 -5.53 -6.47
C GLU A 23 8.85 -4.12 -6.11
N THR A 24 8.55 -3.31 -7.14
CA THR A 24 7.87 -2.02 -6.97
C THR A 24 6.43 -2.15 -7.46
N VAL A 25 5.47 -2.05 -6.55
CA VAL A 25 4.03 -2.07 -6.86
C VAL A 25 3.47 -0.65 -6.81
N ARG A 26 2.71 -0.26 -7.83
CA ARG A 26 2.03 1.05 -7.88
C ARG A 26 0.52 0.88 -7.75
N ARG A 27 -0.05 1.38 -6.65
CA ARG A 27 -1.49 1.42 -6.39
C ARG A 27 -2.05 2.82 -6.65
N LEU A 28 -3.20 2.89 -7.30
CA LEU A 28 -4.00 4.13 -7.38
C LEU A 28 -5.26 3.92 -6.54
N THR A 29 -5.52 4.83 -5.61
CA THR A 29 -6.71 4.80 -4.74
C THR A 29 -7.25 6.23 -4.57
N ARG A 30 -8.57 6.35 -4.36
CA ARG A 30 -9.25 7.60 -4.02
C ARG A 30 -9.88 7.44 -2.65
N GLN A 31 -9.61 8.37 -1.74
CA GLN A 31 -10.22 8.44 -0.41
C GLN A 31 -11.19 9.62 -0.39
N GLU A 32 -12.49 9.35 -0.31
CA GLU A 32 -13.52 10.40 -0.43
C GLU A 32 -13.80 11.13 0.88
N ARG A 33 -13.47 10.50 2.00
CA ARG A 33 -13.70 11.04 3.33
C ARG A 33 -12.39 11.56 3.92
N PRO A 34 -12.34 12.81 4.45
CA PRO A 34 -11.18 13.31 5.18
C PRO A 34 -10.80 12.49 6.42
N GLY A 35 -9.59 12.74 6.92
CA GLY A 35 -9.04 12.18 8.15
C GLY A 35 -7.94 11.14 7.94
N ALA A 36 -7.38 10.69 9.06
CA ALA A 36 -6.26 9.74 9.09
C ALA A 36 -6.63 8.37 8.51
N ARG A 37 -5.76 7.83 7.66
CA ARG A 37 -5.84 6.48 7.08
C ARG A 37 -4.54 5.77 7.34
N MET A 38 -4.63 4.58 7.89
CA MET A 38 -3.49 3.71 8.12
C MET A 38 -3.19 2.90 6.86
N TYR A 39 -1.91 2.77 6.53
CA TYR A 39 -1.42 1.75 5.62
C TYR A 39 -0.31 0.99 6.33
N HIS A 40 -0.35 -0.33 6.28
CA HIS A 40 0.62 -1.17 6.99
C HIS A 40 0.82 -2.49 6.26
N CYS A 41 1.86 -3.23 6.62
CA CYS A 41 1.98 -4.62 6.20
C CYS A 41 0.89 -5.44 6.88
N HIS A 42 0.16 -6.26 6.11
CA HIS A 42 -0.90 -7.11 6.65
C HIS A 42 -0.36 -8.39 7.35
N ILE A 43 0.97 -8.51 7.47
CA ILE A 43 1.65 -9.45 8.38
C ILE A 43 1.70 -8.78 9.76
N LEU A 44 1.03 -9.38 10.75
CA LEU A 44 0.78 -8.76 12.05
C LEU A 44 2.08 -8.43 12.80
N GLU A 45 3.05 -9.32 12.74
CA GLU A 45 4.37 -9.15 13.35
C GLU A 45 5.09 -7.93 12.78
N HIS A 46 5.02 -7.71 11.47
CA HIS A 46 5.62 -6.55 10.83
C HIS A 46 4.90 -5.25 11.23
N GLN A 47 3.57 -5.27 11.31
CA GLN A 47 2.80 -4.12 11.79
C GLN A 47 3.20 -3.75 13.23
N GLN A 48 3.31 -4.73 14.12
CA GLN A 48 3.69 -4.53 15.53
C GLN A 48 5.10 -3.97 15.67
N LEU A 49 6.02 -4.36 14.78
CA LEU A 49 7.37 -3.82 14.70
C LEU A 49 7.43 -2.44 14.01
N GLY A 50 6.29 -1.85 13.65
CA GLY A 50 6.20 -0.49 13.13
C GLY A 50 6.19 -0.37 11.61
N MET A 51 5.96 -1.46 10.86
CA MET A 51 5.78 -1.43 9.40
C MET A 51 4.41 -0.85 9.01
N MET A 52 4.20 0.39 9.42
CA MET A 52 2.97 1.16 9.42
C MET A 52 3.28 2.61 9.05
N GLY A 53 2.36 3.24 8.34
CA GLY A 53 2.30 4.68 8.17
C GLY A 53 0.87 5.19 8.23
N ILE A 54 0.75 6.49 8.44
CA ILE A 54 -0.52 7.20 8.44
C ILE A 54 -0.46 8.25 7.33
N VAL A 55 -1.48 8.27 6.49
CA VAL A 55 -1.73 9.37 5.55
C VAL A 55 -2.95 10.14 6.04
N ASP A 56 -2.84 11.46 6.09
CA ASP A 56 -3.97 12.31 6.46
C ASP A 56 -4.67 12.81 5.18
N VAL A 57 -5.91 12.39 4.98
CA VAL A 57 -6.72 12.80 3.84
C VAL A 57 -7.32 14.17 4.15
N LYS A 58 -6.90 15.19 3.41
CA LYS A 58 -7.43 16.54 3.52
C LYS A 58 -8.67 16.72 2.64
N ALA A 59 -9.53 17.66 3.03
CA ALA A 59 -10.70 18.08 2.26
C ALA A 59 -10.30 18.98 1.08
#